data_AF-A0A3A6NBQ4-F1
#
_entry.id   AF-A0A3A6NBQ4-F1
#
_cell.length_a   1.000
_cell.length_b   1.000
_cell.length_c   1.000
_cell.angle_alpha   90.00
_cell.angle_beta   90.00
_cell.angle_gamma   90.00
#
_symmetry.space_group_name_H-M   'P 1'
#
loop_
_entity.id
_entity.type
_entity.pdbx_description
1 polymer ?
#
loop_
_entity_poly.entity_id
_entity_poly.type
_entity_poly.pdbx_seq_one_letter_code
_entity_poly.pdbx_strand_id
1 'polypeptide(L)'
;MKRMMRHERQTVARALTVVFIMTQLVLTAACSYHRTDVDMFVSVSTENRGRGTEISAHELHKILTGYFGNVFIKLSDAKYALADNDKVAAMSRFHVRPDWDCDDYAIAAMVPMRNYAFGVMYITTARGERHVANVFVNENREVVFWEAQKNEFYRGKFHKPELIVF
;
A
#
# COMPACT_ATOMS: atom_id res chain seq x y z
N MET A 1 8.84 -61.37 -20.38
CA MET A 1 9.69 -60.16 -20.35
C MET A 1 9.02 -58.86 -20.82
N LYS A 2 8.11 -58.83 -21.81
CA LYS A 2 7.46 -57.56 -22.30
C LYS A 2 6.52 -56.85 -21.30
N ARG A 3 5.84 -57.58 -20.40
CA ARG A 3 4.92 -56.98 -19.39
C ARG A 3 5.66 -56.25 -18.26
N MET A 4 6.82 -56.75 -17.86
CA MET A 4 7.62 -56.20 -16.75
C MET A 4 8.19 -54.82 -17.11
N MET A 5 8.75 -54.68 -18.33
CA MET A 5 9.26 -53.38 -18.82
C MET A 5 8.17 -52.31 -19.02
N ARG A 6 6.91 -52.70 -19.29
CA ARG A 6 5.78 -51.75 -19.37
C ARG A 6 5.40 -51.23 -17.99
N HIS A 7 5.47 -52.09 -16.97
CA HIS A 7 5.14 -51.74 -15.61
C HIS A 7 6.21 -50.81 -15.01
N GLU A 8 7.49 -51.10 -15.24
CA GLU A 8 8.61 -50.24 -14.82
C GLU A 8 8.55 -48.86 -15.49
N ARG A 9 8.27 -48.78 -16.80
CA ARG A 9 8.08 -47.50 -17.50
C ARG A 9 6.89 -46.70 -16.97
N GLN A 10 5.79 -47.36 -16.59
CA GLN A 10 4.64 -46.69 -15.98
C GLN A 10 4.95 -46.19 -14.57
N THR A 11 5.74 -46.94 -13.79
CA THR A 11 6.16 -46.52 -12.44
C THR A 11 7.12 -45.34 -12.52
N VAL A 12 8.07 -45.35 -13.46
CA VAL A 12 9.00 -44.23 -13.71
C VAL A 12 8.25 -42.98 -14.21
N ALA A 13 7.29 -43.16 -15.14
CA ALA A 13 6.46 -42.05 -15.61
C ALA A 13 5.64 -41.42 -14.47
N ARG A 14 5.04 -42.24 -13.59
CA ARG A 14 4.32 -41.76 -12.41
C ARG A 14 5.24 -41.04 -11.42
N ALA A 15 6.44 -41.56 -11.17
CA ALA A 15 7.42 -40.91 -10.31
C ALA A 15 7.83 -39.54 -10.86
N LEU A 16 8.08 -39.43 -12.18
CA LEU A 16 8.38 -38.16 -12.83
C LEU A 16 7.21 -37.18 -12.77
N THR A 17 5.96 -37.65 -12.92
CA THR A 17 4.78 -36.80 -12.76
C THR A 17 4.61 -36.29 -11.33
N VAL A 18 4.84 -37.13 -10.32
CA VAL A 18 4.79 -36.73 -8.90
C VAL A 18 5.89 -35.71 -8.59
N VAL A 19 7.11 -35.94 -9.07
CA VAL A 19 8.21 -34.98 -8.90
C VAL A 19 7.85 -33.65 -9.56
N PHE A 20 7.36 -33.66 -10.79
CA PHE A 20 6.94 -32.44 -11.52
C PHE A 20 5.82 -31.68 -10.80
N ILE A 21 4.81 -32.38 -10.27
CA ILE A 21 3.73 -31.77 -9.48
C ILE A 21 4.27 -31.18 -8.18
N MET A 22 5.19 -31.87 -7.50
CA MET A 22 5.80 -31.39 -6.26
C MET A 22 6.73 -30.20 -6.52
N THR A 23 7.49 -30.15 -7.61
CA THR A 23 8.26 -28.95 -7.99
C THR A 23 7.33 -27.80 -8.33
N GLN A 24 6.23 -28.02 -9.05
CA GLN A 24 5.23 -26.98 -9.32
C GLN A 24 4.58 -26.44 -8.02
N LEU A 25 4.28 -27.31 -7.05
CA LEU A 25 3.76 -26.93 -5.72
C LEU A 25 4.80 -26.12 -4.90
N VAL A 26 6.07 -26.49 -4.95
CA VAL A 26 7.14 -25.76 -4.25
C VAL A 26 7.47 -24.42 -4.95
N LEU A 27 7.48 -24.38 -6.28
CA LEU A 27 7.67 -23.15 -7.06
C LEU A 27 6.50 -22.17 -6.91
N THR A 28 5.26 -22.65 -6.76
CA THR A 28 4.10 -21.79 -6.45
C THR A 28 4.04 -21.35 -4.98
N ALA A 29 4.57 -22.15 -4.05
CA ALA A 29 4.75 -21.76 -2.65
C ALA A 29 5.86 -20.69 -2.47
N ALA A 30 6.91 -20.74 -3.30
CA ALA A 30 7.99 -19.74 -3.29
C ALA A 30 7.58 -18.37 -3.87
N CYS A 31 6.49 -18.29 -4.64
CA CYS A 31 5.87 -17.03 -5.06
C CYS A 31 4.74 -16.54 -4.13
N SER A 32 4.50 -17.23 -3.00
CA SER A 32 3.42 -16.90 -2.07
C SER A 32 3.89 -16.23 -0.77
N TYR A 33 5.18 -15.87 -0.67
CA TYR A 33 5.75 -15.14 0.47
C TYR A 33 5.72 -13.60 0.29
N HIS A 34 4.55 -13.07 -0.09
CA HIS A 34 4.14 -11.68 0.10
C HIS A 34 2.60 -11.63 0.07
N ARG A 35 1.98 -12.31 1.06
CA ARG A 35 0.56 -12.17 1.39
C ARG A 35 0.44 -11.63 2.81
N THR A 36 0.95 -10.43 3.02
CA THR A 36 0.19 -9.44 3.79
C THR A 36 -0.86 -8.85 2.82
N ASP A 37 -2.02 -8.44 3.31
CA ASP A 37 -2.96 -7.55 2.60
C ASP A 37 -4.09 -8.12 1.70
N VAL A 38 -4.63 -9.31 1.98
CA VAL A 38 -5.87 -9.75 1.28
C VAL A 38 -7.17 -9.32 1.99
N ASP A 39 -7.12 -8.84 3.24
CA ASP A 39 -8.34 -8.48 4.01
C ASP A 39 -8.75 -6.99 3.96
N MET A 40 -8.21 -6.19 3.03
CA MET A 40 -8.45 -4.73 3.00
C MET A 40 -9.26 -4.25 1.78
N PHE A 41 -10.16 -5.09 1.24
CA PHE A 41 -11.01 -4.72 0.11
C PHE A 41 -12.43 -4.31 0.54
N VAL A 42 -12.66 -3.01 0.62
CA VAL A 42 -13.99 -2.42 0.40
C VAL A 42 -13.85 -1.32 -0.65
N SER A 43 -14.40 -1.55 -1.84
CA SER A 43 -14.40 -0.58 -2.93
C SER A 43 -15.26 0.63 -2.55
N VAL A 44 -14.66 1.81 -2.52
CA VAL A 44 -15.41 3.07 -2.50
C VAL A 44 -15.25 3.70 -3.87
N SER A 45 -16.31 3.64 -4.67
CA SER A 45 -16.43 4.37 -5.93
C SER A 45 -17.00 5.76 -5.66
N THR A 46 -16.34 6.82 -6.11
CA THR A 46 -16.99 8.13 -6.21
C THR A 46 -16.47 8.92 -7.41
N GLU A 47 -17.37 9.12 -8.37
CA GLU A 47 -17.24 10.10 -9.46
C GLU A 47 -17.14 11.52 -8.87
N ASN A 48 -15.99 12.17 -8.99
CA ASN A 48 -15.83 13.60 -8.68
C ASN A 48 -14.68 14.23 -9.51
N ARG A 49 -14.66 13.98 -10.82
CA ARG A 49 -13.76 14.70 -11.73
C ARG A 49 -14.26 16.14 -11.91
N GLY A 50 -13.48 17.13 -11.47
CA GLY A 50 -13.67 18.55 -11.85
C GLY A 50 -13.60 19.61 -10.74
N ARG A 51 -13.32 19.25 -9.48
CA ARG A 51 -13.28 20.23 -8.38
C ARG A 51 -11.88 20.79 -8.12
N GLY A 52 -11.35 21.62 -9.03
CA GLY A 52 -10.15 22.45 -8.80
C GLY A 52 -8.88 21.70 -8.38
N THR A 53 -7.76 22.42 -8.23
CA THR A 53 -6.46 21.86 -7.81
C THR A 53 -6.12 22.16 -6.35
N GLU A 54 -7.04 22.75 -5.60
CA GLU A 54 -6.88 23.12 -4.18
C GLU A 54 -8.04 22.61 -3.32
N ILE A 55 -7.77 22.46 -2.02
CA ILE A 55 -8.73 22.10 -0.98
C ILE A 55 -8.50 22.94 0.27
N SER A 56 -9.59 23.40 0.89
CA SER A 56 -9.51 24.10 2.19
C SER A 56 -9.22 23.14 3.33
N ALA A 57 -8.58 23.59 4.41
CA ALA A 57 -8.35 22.78 5.61
C ALA A 57 -9.65 22.21 6.18
N HIS A 58 -10.73 23.00 6.16
CA HIS A 58 -12.04 22.54 6.63
C HIS A 58 -12.59 21.38 5.79
N GLU A 59 -12.51 21.49 4.46
CA GLU A 59 -12.99 20.43 3.57
C GLU A 59 -12.09 19.18 3.65
N LEU A 60 -10.77 19.35 3.74
CA LEU A 60 -9.83 18.26 3.96
C LEU A 60 -10.13 17.53 5.27
N HIS A 61 -10.30 18.27 6.37
CA HIS A 61 -10.68 17.70 7.66
C HIS A 61 -11.98 16.90 7.58
N LYS A 62 -12.98 17.40 6.85
CA LYS A 62 -14.25 16.71 6.64
C LYS A 62 -14.09 15.39 5.87
N ILE A 63 -13.28 15.37 4.81
CA ILE A 63 -12.99 14.14 4.04
C ILE A 63 -12.28 13.12 4.93
N LEU A 64 -11.22 13.54 5.63
CA LEU A 64 -10.44 12.66 6.49
C LEU A 64 -11.29 12.10 7.65
N THR A 65 -12.07 12.95 8.32
CA THR A 65 -12.98 12.51 9.39
C THR A 65 -14.05 11.55 8.86
N GLY A 66 -14.61 11.82 7.67
CA GLY A 66 -15.58 10.93 7.04
C GLY A 66 -14.98 9.56 6.66
N TYR A 67 -13.70 9.53 6.30
CA TYR A 67 -13.00 8.30 5.93
C TYR A 67 -12.57 7.47 7.14
N PHE A 68 -11.90 8.11 8.11
CA PHE A 68 -11.25 7.45 9.25
C PHE A 68 -12.11 7.40 10.52
N GLY A 69 -13.16 8.20 10.62
CA GLY A 69 -13.96 8.34 11.83
C GLY A 69 -13.19 9.08 12.93
N ASN A 70 -13.14 8.47 14.12
CA ASN A 70 -12.50 9.07 15.29
C ASN A 70 -10.99 8.83 15.26
N VAL A 71 -10.26 9.70 14.58
CA VAL A 71 -8.79 9.79 14.60
C VAL A 71 -8.37 11.23 14.88
N PHE A 72 -7.23 11.41 15.52
CA PHE A 72 -6.69 12.73 15.75
C PHE A 72 -6.03 13.26 14.45
N ILE A 73 -6.53 14.37 13.93
CA ILE A 73 -6.09 14.99 12.67
C ILE A 73 -5.49 16.35 12.97
N LYS A 74 -4.24 16.57 12.56
CA LYS A 74 -3.56 17.86 12.62
C LYS A 74 -3.35 18.40 11.21
N LEU A 75 -3.81 19.62 10.99
CA LEU A 75 -3.63 20.38 9.76
C LEU A 75 -2.82 21.63 10.09
N SER A 76 -1.69 21.83 9.41
CA SER A 76 -0.78 22.95 9.64
C SER A 76 -1.16 24.24 8.90
N ASP A 77 -1.80 24.12 7.74
CA ASP A 77 -2.19 25.23 6.87
C ASP A 77 -3.71 25.36 6.69
N ALA A 78 -4.14 26.55 6.24
CA ALA A 78 -5.55 26.88 5.95
C ALA A 78 -6.05 26.30 4.62
N LYS A 79 -5.14 25.96 3.70
CA LYS A 79 -5.44 25.39 2.39
C LYS A 79 -4.27 24.57 1.86
N TYR A 80 -4.56 23.65 0.96
CA TYR A 80 -3.59 22.72 0.38
C TYR A 80 -3.84 22.53 -1.12
N ALA A 81 -2.78 22.28 -1.89
CA ALA A 81 -2.89 21.79 -3.26
C ALA A 81 -3.24 20.30 -3.26
N LEU A 82 -4.03 19.84 -4.23
CA LEU A 82 -4.30 18.40 -4.41
C LEU A 82 -3.13 17.76 -5.15
N ALA A 83 -2.72 16.57 -4.70
CA ALA A 83 -1.59 15.85 -5.29
C ALA A 83 -2.06 14.91 -6.40
N ASP A 84 -1.26 14.81 -7.46
CA ASP A 84 -1.38 13.76 -8.48
C ASP A 84 -0.54 12.54 -8.07
N ASN A 85 -1.04 11.35 -8.37
CA ASN A 85 -0.34 10.08 -8.12
C ASN A 85 1.02 10.05 -8.83
N ASP A 86 1.11 10.59 -10.05
CA ASP A 86 2.37 10.61 -10.81
C ASP A 86 3.42 11.48 -10.09
N LYS A 87 2.97 12.57 -9.46
CA LYS A 87 3.84 13.46 -8.68
C LYS A 87 4.33 12.78 -7.40
N VAL A 88 3.44 12.07 -6.70
CA VAL A 88 3.78 11.28 -5.51
C VAL A 88 4.73 10.14 -5.89
N ALA A 89 4.48 9.42 -6.98
CA ALA A 89 5.33 8.33 -7.44
C ALA A 89 6.74 8.80 -7.84
N ALA A 90 6.86 10.02 -8.39
CA ALA A 90 8.17 10.60 -8.70
C ALA A 90 9.04 10.82 -7.45
N MET A 91 8.44 10.92 -6.26
CA MET A 91 9.15 11.06 -5.00
C MET A 91 9.89 9.79 -4.56
N SER A 92 9.52 8.62 -5.08
CA SER A 92 10.14 7.35 -4.70
C SER A 92 11.61 7.19 -5.12
N ARG A 93 12.18 8.19 -5.79
CA ARG A 93 13.57 8.22 -6.23
C ARG A 93 14.54 8.53 -5.09
N PHE A 94 14.08 8.49 -3.84
CA PHE A 94 14.98 8.44 -2.69
C PHE A 94 15.93 7.25 -2.87
N HIS A 95 17.23 7.50 -2.80
CA HIS A 95 18.18 6.39 -2.76
C HIS A 95 17.87 5.60 -1.48
N VAL A 96 17.55 4.31 -1.60
CA VAL A 96 17.26 3.47 -0.43
C VAL A 96 18.48 3.50 0.48
N ARG A 97 18.30 4.07 1.66
CA ARG A 97 19.29 4.18 2.72
C ARG A 97 19.07 3.04 3.72
N PRO A 98 20.11 2.25 4.01
CA PRO A 98 20.00 1.11 4.93
C PRO A 98 19.83 1.55 6.39
N ASP A 99 20.14 2.81 6.70
CA ASP A 99 19.99 3.45 8.01
C ASP A 99 18.62 4.12 8.22
N TRP A 100 17.71 4.08 7.23
CA TRP A 100 16.39 4.69 7.31
C TRP A 100 15.30 3.66 7.55
N ASP A 101 14.36 4.00 8.43
CA ASP A 101 13.15 3.23 8.68
C ASP A 101 11.91 3.89 8.03
N CYS A 102 10.72 3.33 8.24
CA CYS A 102 9.48 3.84 7.63
C CYS A 102 9.18 5.30 7.99
N ASP A 103 9.55 5.73 9.19
CA ASP A 103 9.30 7.08 9.67
C ASP A 103 10.18 8.06 8.91
N ASP A 104 11.47 7.74 8.71
CA ASP A 104 12.41 8.55 7.94
C ASP A 104 11.92 8.78 6.51
N TYR A 105 11.51 7.72 5.80
CA TYR A 105 11.03 7.83 4.43
C TYR A 105 9.73 8.65 4.35
N ALA A 106 8.78 8.39 5.26
CA ALA A 106 7.48 9.06 5.24
C ALA A 106 7.61 10.56 5.56
N ILE A 107 8.48 10.93 6.50
CA ILE A 107 8.78 12.32 6.86
C ILE A 107 9.57 13.02 5.74
N ALA A 108 10.58 12.36 5.16
CA ALA A 108 11.36 12.92 4.05
C ALA A 108 10.47 13.24 2.84
N ALA A 109 9.45 12.42 2.57
CA ALA A 109 8.47 12.66 1.52
C ALA A 109 7.58 13.89 1.76
N MET A 110 7.36 14.31 3.01
CA MET A 110 6.56 15.50 3.31
C MET A 110 7.25 16.80 2.88
N VAL A 111 8.58 16.89 2.93
CA VAL A 111 9.34 18.14 2.69
C VAL A 111 9.02 18.79 1.31
N PRO A 112 9.08 18.05 0.19
CA PRO A 112 8.70 18.59 -1.11
C PRO A 112 7.18 18.68 -1.32
N MET A 113 6.40 17.98 -0.50
CA MET A 113 4.93 17.94 -0.58
C MET A 113 4.24 18.84 0.45
N ARG A 114 4.98 19.68 1.19
CA ARG A 114 4.47 20.48 2.32
C ARG A 114 3.27 21.37 2.04
N ASN A 115 3.07 21.80 0.78
CA ASN A 115 1.95 22.65 0.38
C ASN A 115 0.77 21.83 -0.19
N TYR A 116 0.91 20.51 -0.25
CA TYR A 116 -0.10 19.59 -0.77
C TYR A 116 -0.92 19.00 0.36
N ALA A 117 -2.11 18.50 0.04
CA ALA A 117 -2.91 17.67 0.92
C ALA A 117 -2.25 16.29 0.99
N PHE A 118 -1.04 16.25 1.54
CA PHE A 118 -0.15 15.12 1.67
C PHE A 118 0.47 15.16 3.07
N GLY A 119 0.31 14.08 3.81
CA GLY A 119 0.71 13.99 5.19
C GLY A 119 1.28 12.62 5.54
N VAL A 120 1.48 12.42 6.84
CA VAL A 120 1.86 11.14 7.44
C VAL A 120 0.76 10.63 8.34
N MET A 121 0.66 9.31 8.41
CA MET A 121 -0.30 8.62 9.24
C MET A 121 0.42 7.55 10.06
N TYR A 122 0.25 7.64 11.38
CA TYR A 122 0.75 6.68 12.34
C TYR A 122 -0.29 5.58 12.52
N ILE A 123 0.10 4.34 12.25
CA ILE A 123 -0.78 3.17 12.29
C ILE A 123 -0.17 2.04 13.10
N THR A 124 -1.04 1.14 13.56
CA THR A 124 -0.64 -0.18 14.05
C THR A 124 -0.98 -1.23 13.00
N THR A 125 0.00 -2.01 12.54
CA THR A 125 -0.21 -3.07 11.55
C THR A 125 -1.09 -4.18 12.14
N ALA A 126 -1.60 -5.08 11.28
CA ALA A 126 -2.36 -6.25 11.74
C ALA A 126 -1.57 -7.17 12.70
N ARG A 127 -0.23 -7.07 12.70
CA ARG A 127 0.66 -7.81 13.61
C ARG A 127 0.91 -7.09 14.93
N GLY A 128 0.35 -5.89 15.13
CA GLY A 128 0.55 -5.09 16.33
C GLY A 128 1.82 -4.22 16.30
N GLU A 129 2.47 -4.09 15.14
CA GLU A 129 3.68 -3.30 14.99
C GLU A 129 3.33 -1.84 14.67
N ARG A 130 4.12 -0.88 15.14
CA ARG A 130 3.97 0.52 14.76
C ARG A 130 4.53 0.71 13.35
N HIS A 131 3.83 1.47 12.52
CA HIS A 131 4.27 1.81 11.17
C HIS A 131 3.83 3.23 10.82
N VAL A 132 4.58 3.88 9.95
CA VAL A 132 4.23 5.20 9.41
C VAL A 132 4.16 5.11 7.90
N ALA A 133 3.05 5.58 7.35
CA ALA A 133 2.84 5.65 5.90
C ALA A 133 2.38 7.06 5.52
N ASN A 134 2.54 7.42 4.25
CA ASN A 134 1.99 8.67 3.76
C ASN A 134 0.51 8.50 3.38
N VAL A 135 -0.26 9.56 3.62
CA VAL A 135 -1.67 9.68 3.24
C VAL A 135 -1.86 10.98 2.50
N PHE A 136 -2.63 10.97 1.42
CA PHE A 136 -2.93 12.19 0.68
C PHE A 136 -4.35 12.17 0.12
N VAL A 137 -4.85 13.35 -0.20
CA VAL A 137 -6.12 13.52 -0.92
C VAL A 137 -5.81 13.92 -2.35
N ASN A 138 -6.24 13.10 -3.30
CA ASN A 138 -5.96 13.31 -4.72
C ASN A 138 -6.92 14.33 -5.36
N GLU A 139 -6.73 14.63 -6.64
CA GLU A 139 -7.58 15.56 -7.41
C GLU A 139 -9.05 15.13 -7.50
N ASN A 140 -9.35 13.84 -7.36
CA ASN A 140 -10.71 13.29 -7.28
C ASN A 140 -11.30 13.36 -5.85
N ARG A 141 -10.56 13.93 -4.89
CA ARG A 141 -10.92 14.03 -3.47
C ARG A 141 -11.02 12.68 -2.77
N GLU A 142 -10.26 11.72 -3.26
CA GLU A 142 -10.16 10.39 -2.67
C GLU A 142 -8.95 10.34 -1.72
N VAL A 143 -9.12 9.65 -0.59
CA VAL A 143 -8.01 9.36 0.33
C VAL A 143 -7.18 8.22 -0.27
N VAL A 144 -5.90 8.48 -0.47
CA VAL A 144 -4.93 7.56 -1.04
C VAL A 144 -3.76 7.40 -0.09
N PHE A 145 -3.16 6.22 -0.09
CA PHE A 145 -2.02 5.90 0.75
C PHE A 145 -0.82 5.54 -0.11
N TRP A 146 0.36 5.88 0.40
CA TRP A 146 1.60 5.63 -0.30
C TRP A 146 2.71 5.25 0.68
N GLU A 147 3.43 4.19 0.35
CA GLU A 147 4.62 3.73 1.04
C GLU A 147 5.85 4.24 0.33
N ALA A 148 6.48 5.24 0.93
CA ALA A 148 7.63 5.94 0.37
C ALA A 148 8.82 5.01 0.14
N GLN A 149 9.06 4.05 1.04
CA GLN A 149 10.20 3.14 0.94
C GLN A 149 10.08 2.18 -0.25
N LYS A 150 8.86 1.71 -0.54
CA LYS A 150 8.58 0.68 -1.56
C LYS A 150 8.03 1.25 -2.87
N ASN A 151 7.65 2.53 -2.88
CA ASN A 151 6.86 3.15 -3.94
C ASN A 151 5.53 2.44 -4.21
N GLU A 152 4.86 1.99 -3.17
CA GLU A 152 3.61 1.23 -3.32
C GLU A 152 2.43 2.11 -2.93
N PHE A 153 1.40 2.13 -3.78
CA PHE A 153 0.13 2.73 -3.44
C PHE A 153 -0.78 1.69 -2.82
N TYR A 154 -1.30 2.00 -1.64
CA TYR A 154 -2.29 1.16 -0.98
C TYR A 154 -3.69 1.78 -1.12
N ARG A 155 -4.67 0.91 -1.26
CA ARG A 155 -6.10 1.26 -1.24
C ARG A 155 -6.75 0.43 -0.14
N GLY A 156 -7.61 1.07 0.66
CA GLY A 156 -8.31 0.40 1.76
C GLY A 156 -8.18 1.16 3.08
N LYS A 157 -8.70 0.59 4.18
CA LYS A 157 -8.62 1.23 5.52
C LYS A 157 -7.62 0.51 6.40
N PHE A 158 -6.64 1.25 6.93
CA PHE A 158 -5.72 0.72 7.92
C PHE A 158 -6.40 0.45 9.26
N HIS A 159 -5.92 -0.58 9.97
CA HIS A 159 -6.39 -0.89 11.30
C HIS A 159 -5.90 0.19 12.29
N LYS A 160 -6.84 0.80 13.05
CA LYS A 160 -6.54 1.76 14.14
C LYS A 160 -5.51 2.85 13.75
N PRO A 161 -5.85 3.78 12.84
CA PRO A 161 -5.03 4.97 12.66
C PRO A 161 -5.07 5.78 13.97
N GLU A 162 -3.89 6.15 14.48
CA GLU A 162 -3.77 6.85 15.78
C GLU A 162 -3.70 8.36 15.58
N LEU A 163 -2.91 8.80 14.61
CA LEU A 163 -2.61 10.19 14.33
C LEU A 163 -2.38 10.39 12.83
N ILE A 164 -2.94 11.49 12.31
CA ILE A 164 -2.72 11.95 10.94
C ILE A 164 -2.23 13.40 10.99
N VAL A 165 -1.12 13.69 10.32
CA VAL A 165 -0.49 15.01 10.28
C VAL A 165 -0.28 15.46 8.84
N PHE A 166 -0.81 16.65 8.51
CA PHE A 166 -0.57 17.36 7.26
C PHE A 166 0.19 18.66 7.54
#